data_AF-A0A3D2UWH2-F1
#
_entry.id   AF-A0A3D2UWH2-F1
#
_cell.length_a   1.000
_cell.length_b   1.000
_cell.length_c   1.000
_cell.angle_alpha   90.00
_cell.angle_beta   90.00
_cell.angle_gamma   90.00
#
_symmetry.space_group_name_H-M   'P 1'
#
loop_
_entity.id
_entity.type
_entity.pdbx_description
1 polymer ?
#
loop_
_entity_poly.entity_id
_entity_poly.type
_entity_poly.pdbx_seq_one_letter_code
_entity_poly.pdbx_strand_id
1 'polypeptide(L)'
;MTNNTISYSPVITDYQPEILLLEEGVEEYPLAQEVLSRLPDIPRQKFQDISMLTQQMKSSQYDVFGEGKKRLALSRFKGSFLKKCPGISPGMVCCNYYVVNLAKNCIYDCSYCFLQDFLGNNPMQVAYVNVEDLLVELEEVFTQYPDRNFRVGTGELTDSLALDAIVPYTAYLLPFFNQQSNAVLELKTKSDQIANLLDHSDPTNIIVSWSLNPQTVIDQEEKGAPSLAQRLESAKACLDKGYRIGFHFDPIILIPGWEDAYQQLVNILCDSLPIAKVEWVSLGSFRYRPSLKSIIKNRHPQTHLFTSEHLPSKDGKFRYLRPLRNHAYKTIRGYLKSRLEELNIYICMETQEIWEGVTGKTPRSDEKLDQFFDL
;
A
#
# COMPACT_ATOMS: atom_id res chain seq x y z
N MET A 1 16.98 -1.50 37.65
CA MET A 1 16.57 -0.87 36.38
C MET A 1 15.64 -1.85 35.70
N THR A 2 14.34 -1.67 35.90
CA THR A 2 13.30 -2.57 35.42
C THR A 2 13.04 -2.27 33.94
N ASN A 3 13.35 -3.23 33.07
CA ASN A 3 12.93 -3.23 31.67
C ASN A 3 11.40 -3.29 31.63
N ASN A 4 10.74 -2.15 31.44
CA ASN A 4 9.35 -2.11 31.02
C ASN A 4 9.31 -2.50 29.53
N THR A 5 9.24 -3.79 29.25
CA THR A 5 8.69 -4.29 27.99
C THR A 5 7.24 -3.86 27.94
N ILE A 6 6.97 -2.78 27.22
CA ILE A 6 5.60 -2.38 26.84
C ILE A 6 5.07 -3.54 26.00
N SER A 7 4.14 -4.33 26.55
CA SER A 7 3.49 -5.39 25.79
C SER A 7 2.69 -4.74 24.69
N TYR A 8 3.04 -5.03 23.44
CA TYR A 8 2.22 -4.72 22.29
C TYR A 8 0.85 -5.42 22.48
N SER A 9 -0.19 -4.63 22.76
CA SER A 9 -1.57 -5.10 22.67
C SER A 9 -2.11 -4.66 21.32
N PRO A 10 -2.26 -5.56 20.34
CA PRO A 10 -2.87 -5.19 19.06
C PRO A 10 -4.27 -4.67 19.35
N VAL A 11 -4.55 -3.42 18.96
CA VAL A 11 -5.93 -3.00 18.74
C VAL A 11 -6.36 -3.71 17.47
N ILE A 12 -6.93 -4.89 17.61
CA ILE A 12 -7.42 -5.68 16.50
C ILE A 12 -8.59 -4.89 15.91
N THR A 13 -8.43 -4.33 14.71
CA THR A 13 -9.62 -4.10 13.88
C THR A 13 -10.16 -5.49 13.56
N ASP A 14 -11.12 -5.95 14.36
CA ASP A 14 -11.86 -7.22 14.21
C ASP A 14 -12.71 -7.18 12.95
N TYR A 15 -12.08 -6.97 11.80
CA TYR A 15 -12.75 -7.13 10.53
C TYR A 15 -13.16 -8.59 10.41
N GLN A 16 -14.46 -8.84 10.22
CA GLN A 16 -14.96 -10.13 9.77
C GLN A 16 -15.96 -9.89 8.64
N PRO A 17 -15.85 -10.62 7.51
CA PRO A 17 -16.86 -10.53 6.46
C PRO A 17 -18.17 -11.14 6.98
N GLU A 18 -19.31 -10.57 6.59
CA GLU A 18 -20.65 -11.13 6.86
C GLU A 18 -20.93 -12.38 6.02
N ILE A 19 -20.22 -12.55 4.90
CA ILE A 19 -20.34 -13.72 4.01
C ILE A 19 -19.05 -13.96 3.21
N LEU A 20 -18.71 -15.23 3.03
CA LEU A 20 -17.69 -15.71 2.11
C LEU A 20 -18.31 -16.13 0.78
N LEU A 21 -17.81 -15.58 -0.31
CA LEU A 21 -18.19 -15.95 -1.68
C LEU A 21 -17.10 -16.85 -2.24
N LEU A 22 -17.41 -18.08 -2.66
CA LEU A 22 -16.42 -19.06 -3.09
C LEU A 22 -16.57 -19.35 -4.59
N GLU A 23 -15.56 -19.05 -5.40
CA GLU A 23 -15.53 -19.51 -6.80
C GLU A 23 -15.50 -21.05 -6.79
N GLU A 24 -16.26 -21.69 -7.66
CA GLU A 24 -16.29 -23.17 -7.72
C GLU A 24 -14.87 -23.76 -7.87
N GLY A 25 -14.52 -24.70 -6.98
CA GLY A 25 -13.24 -25.40 -6.98
C GLY A 25 -12.17 -24.73 -6.11
N VAL A 26 -12.38 -23.52 -5.58
CA VAL A 26 -11.36 -22.86 -4.75
C VAL A 26 -11.14 -23.56 -3.41
N GLU A 27 -12.10 -24.35 -2.93
CA GLU A 27 -11.98 -25.06 -1.65
C GLU A 27 -10.90 -26.16 -1.65
N GLU A 28 -10.38 -26.52 -2.82
CA GLU A 28 -9.26 -27.45 -2.97
C GLU A 28 -7.90 -26.80 -2.68
N TYR A 29 -7.82 -25.47 -2.72
CA TYR A 29 -6.57 -24.75 -2.47
C TYR A 29 -6.24 -24.68 -0.98
N PRO A 30 -4.97 -24.92 -0.56
CA PRO A 30 -4.57 -24.86 0.84
C PRO A 30 -4.91 -23.54 1.53
N LEU A 31 -4.62 -22.41 0.88
CA LEU A 31 -4.95 -21.09 1.44
C LEU A 31 -6.46 -20.91 1.64
N ALA A 32 -7.30 -21.43 0.72
CA ALA A 32 -8.75 -21.35 0.89
C ALA A 32 -9.21 -22.15 2.11
N GLN A 33 -8.69 -23.37 2.29
CA GLN A 33 -8.99 -24.21 3.47
C GLN A 33 -8.58 -23.52 4.77
N GLU A 34 -7.42 -22.87 4.78
CA GLU A 34 -6.96 -22.11 5.93
C GLU A 34 -7.90 -20.94 6.24
N VAL A 35 -8.28 -20.14 5.25
CA VAL A 35 -9.24 -19.04 5.42
C VAL A 35 -10.57 -19.55 5.98
N LEU A 36 -11.09 -20.67 5.43
CA LEU A 36 -12.34 -21.28 5.89
C LEU A 36 -12.25 -21.81 7.33
N SER A 37 -11.07 -22.23 7.77
CA SER A 37 -10.81 -22.68 9.15
C SER A 37 -10.75 -21.52 10.14
N ARG A 38 -10.24 -20.35 9.71
CA ARG A 38 -10.19 -19.11 10.50
C ARG A 38 -11.57 -18.45 10.63
N LEU A 39 -12.49 -18.74 9.70
CA LEU A 39 -13.85 -18.20 9.65
C LEU A 39 -14.91 -19.32 9.64
N PRO A 40 -15.00 -20.14 10.71
CA PRO A 40 -15.88 -21.31 10.73
C PRO A 40 -17.36 -20.93 10.70
N ASP A 41 -17.73 -19.82 11.35
CA ASP A 41 -19.13 -19.39 11.55
C ASP A 41 -19.65 -18.46 10.45
N ILE A 42 -18.78 -18.01 9.52
CA ILE A 42 -19.20 -17.10 8.46
C ILE A 42 -19.95 -17.88 7.36
N PRO A 43 -21.18 -17.44 6.98
CA PRO A 43 -21.93 -18.03 5.89
C PRO A 43 -21.15 -18.09 4.58
N ARG A 44 -21.41 -19.12 3.78
CA ARG A 44 -20.68 -19.39 2.52
C ARG A 44 -21.67 -19.47 1.37
N GLN A 45 -21.34 -18.84 0.25
CA GLN A 45 -22.11 -18.91 -1.00
C GLN A 45 -21.17 -19.17 -2.17
N LYS A 46 -21.49 -20.18 -2.99
CA LYS A 46 -20.71 -20.47 -4.20
C LYS A 46 -21.08 -19.57 -5.36
N PHE A 47 -20.13 -19.35 -6.27
CA PHE A 47 -20.35 -18.66 -7.54
C PHE A 47 -19.48 -19.21 -8.67
N GLN A 48 -19.91 -18.99 -9.91
CA GLN A 48 -19.15 -19.33 -11.12
C GLN A 48 -18.54 -18.11 -11.80
N ASP A 49 -19.27 -16.99 -11.81
CA ASP A 49 -18.85 -15.75 -12.46
C ASP A 49 -18.92 -14.57 -11.49
N ILE A 50 -17.74 -14.06 -11.11
CA ILE A 50 -17.60 -12.90 -10.24
C ILE A 50 -18.15 -11.61 -10.87
N SER A 51 -18.22 -11.53 -12.20
CA SER A 51 -18.75 -10.38 -12.92
C SER A 51 -20.25 -10.23 -12.68
N MET A 52 -21.00 -11.34 -12.67
CA MET A 52 -22.42 -11.37 -12.36
C MET A 52 -22.69 -10.94 -10.92
N LEU A 53 -21.92 -11.45 -9.95
CA LEU A 53 -22.00 -11.03 -8.55
C LEU A 53 -21.75 -9.52 -8.40
N THR A 54 -20.70 -9.03 -9.07
CA THR A 54 -20.35 -7.60 -9.06
C THR A 54 -21.50 -6.76 -9.63
N GLN A 55 -22.13 -7.18 -10.73
CA GLN A 55 -23.23 -6.46 -11.35
C GLN A 55 -24.48 -6.42 -10.44
N GLN A 56 -24.81 -7.53 -9.78
CA GLN A 56 -25.92 -7.60 -8.82
C GLN A 56 -25.70 -6.68 -7.62
N MET A 57 -24.46 -6.58 -7.13
CA MET A 57 -24.14 -5.63 -6.06
C MET A 57 -24.27 -4.18 -6.51
N LYS A 58 -23.82 -3.86 -7.73
CA LYS A 58 -23.91 -2.50 -8.27
C LYS A 58 -25.35 -2.03 -8.51
N SER A 59 -26.29 -2.95 -8.79
CA SER A 59 -27.68 -2.61 -9.09
C SER A 59 -28.59 -2.54 -7.87
N SER A 60 -28.18 -3.11 -6.74
CA SER A 60 -29.07 -3.33 -5.59
C SER A 60 -29.02 -2.24 -4.52
N GLN A 61 -27.95 -1.43 -4.45
CA GLN A 61 -27.71 -0.56 -3.28
C GLN A 61 -27.15 0.83 -3.61
N TYR A 62 -27.42 1.79 -2.71
CA TYR A 62 -26.89 3.15 -2.79
C TYR A 62 -25.41 3.24 -2.39
N ASP A 63 -25.00 2.54 -1.31
CA ASP A 63 -23.59 2.43 -0.90
C ASP A 63 -23.01 1.07 -1.28
N VAL A 64 -22.61 0.94 -2.55
CA VAL A 64 -22.05 -0.30 -3.08
C VAL A 64 -20.71 -0.69 -2.44
N PHE A 65 -19.92 0.27 -1.93
CA PHE A 65 -18.59 -0.02 -1.37
C PHE A 65 -18.60 -0.33 0.11
N GLY A 66 -19.48 0.30 0.91
CA GLY A 66 -19.71 -0.15 2.29
C GLY A 66 -20.15 -1.61 2.32
N GLU A 67 -21.02 -1.99 1.39
CA GLU A 67 -21.45 -3.37 1.19
C GLU A 67 -20.37 -4.29 0.65
N GLY A 68 -19.56 -3.82 -0.30
CA GLY A 68 -18.38 -4.53 -0.79
C GLY A 68 -17.47 -4.99 0.32
N LYS A 69 -17.20 -4.11 1.28
CA LYS A 69 -16.32 -4.39 2.41
C LYS A 69 -16.87 -5.46 3.36
N LYS A 70 -18.18 -5.70 3.40
CA LYS A 70 -18.78 -6.75 4.23
C LYS A 70 -18.66 -8.16 3.64
N ARG A 71 -18.13 -8.30 2.43
CA ARG A 71 -18.09 -9.57 1.70
C ARG A 71 -16.66 -9.87 1.30
N LEU A 72 -16.22 -11.12 1.43
CA LEU A 72 -14.92 -11.56 0.94
C LEU A 72 -15.11 -12.68 -0.07
N ALA A 73 -14.66 -12.44 -1.31
CA ALA A 73 -14.65 -13.45 -2.35
C ALA A 73 -13.30 -14.18 -2.39
N LEU A 74 -13.33 -15.51 -2.32
CA LEU A 74 -12.19 -16.38 -2.61
C LEU A 74 -12.30 -16.84 -4.06
N SER A 75 -11.25 -16.59 -4.83
CA SER A 75 -11.23 -16.82 -6.28
C SER A 75 -9.86 -17.32 -6.73
N ARG A 76 -9.78 -17.94 -7.89
CA ARG A 76 -8.51 -18.29 -8.54
C ARG A 76 -8.06 -17.14 -9.46
N PHE A 77 -6.83 -16.67 -9.29
CA PHE A 77 -6.26 -15.70 -10.22
C PHE A 77 -5.87 -16.35 -11.55
N LYS A 78 -6.20 -15.70 -12.68
CA LYS A 78 -6.03 -16.23 -14.04
C LYS A 78 -5.07 -15.40 -14.91
N GLY A 79 -4.47 -14.33 -14.38
CA GLY A 79 -3.53 -13.47 -15.11
C GLY A 79 -2.08 -13.69 -14.69
N SER A 80 -1.15 -12.90 -15.23
CA SER A 80 0.21 -12.82 -14.69
C SER A 80 0.20 -12.10 -13.35
N PHE A 81 0.84 -12.72 -12.38
CA PHE A 81 0.92 -12.22 -11.02
C PHE A 81 1.87 -11.03 -10.92
N LEU A 82 3.08 -11.14 -11.48
CA LEU A 82 4.14 -10.15 -11.37
C LEU A 82 4.05 -9.10 -12.48
N LYS A 83 3.91 -7.83 -12.10
CA LYS A 83 3.83 -6.72 -13.06
C LYS A 83 4.74 -5.57 -12.66
N LYS A 84 5.02 -4.69 -13.63
CA LYS A 84 5.63 -3.39 -13.35
C LYS A 84 4.61 -2.45 -12.72
N CYS A 85 5.05 -1.72 -11.70
CA CYS A 85 4.28 -0.65 -11.09
C CYS A 85 3.92 0.44 -12.13
N PRO A 86 2.76 1.10 -12.02
CA PRO A 86 2.35 2.22 -12.88
C PRO A 86 3.32 3.41 -12.90
N GLY A 87 4.34 3.43 -12.03
CA GLY A 87 5.44 4.39 -12.09
C GLY A 87 6.20 4.39 -13.42
N ILE A 88 6.10 3.33 -14.23
CA ILE A 88 6.62 3.28 -15.61
C ILE A 88 5.81 4.11 -16.63
N SER A 89 4.78 4.84 -16.17
CA SER A 89 3.94 5.67 -17.03
C SER A 89 4.76 6.69 -17.85
N PRO A 90 4.35 7.03 -19.08
CA PRO A 90 5.08 7.97 -19.94
C PRO A 90 5.39 9.31 -19.26
N GLY A 91 6.67 9.70 -19.33
CA GLY A 91 7.16 10.96 -18.76
C GLY A 91 7.37 10.94 -17.24
N MET A 92 7.18 9.81 -16.58
CA MET A 92 7.47 9.63 -15.16
C MET A 92 8.83 8.96 -14.97
N VAL A 93 9.46 9.27 -13.84
CA VAL A 93 10.67 8.59 -13.38
C VAL A 93 10.26 7.31 -12.63
N CYS A 94 10.61 6.16 -13.19
CA CYS A 94 10.27 4.84 -12.64
C CYS A 94 11.34 4.38 -11.64
N CYS A 95 10.95 3.99 -10.43
CA CYS A 95 11.83 3.40 -9.39
C CYS A 95 11.97 1.87 -9.50
N ASN A 96 11.84 1.35 -10.71
CA ASN A 96 11.84 -0.06 -11.10
C ASN A 96 10.98 -1.06 -10.27
N TYR A 97 10.04 -0.56 -9.47
CA TYR A 97 9.20 -1.35 -8.57
C TYR A 97 8.29 -2.34 -9.31
N TYR A 98 8.21 -3.57 -8.80
CA TYR A 98 7.27 -4.58 -9.24
C TYR A 98 6.16 -4.77 -8.22
N VAL A 99 5.05 -5.34 -8.67
CA VAL A 99 3.83 -5.54 -7.88
C VAL A 99 3.26 -6.91 -8.18
N VAL A 100 2.75 -7.59 -7.16
CA VAL A 100 2.08 -8.89 -7.28
C VAL A 100 0.58 -8.75 -7.04
N ASN A 101 -0.20 -9.47 -7.84
CA ASN A 101 -1.65 -9.48 -7.77
C ASN A 101 -2.16 -10.59 -6.83
N LEU A 102 -2.15 -10.33 -5.52
CA LEU A 102 -2.63 -11.28 -4.50
C LEU A 102 -4.11 -11.14 -4.18
N ALA A 103 -4.60 -9.91 -4.16
CA ALA A 103 -5.97 -9.58 -3.85
C ALA A 103 -6.37 -8.31 -4.59
N LYS A 104 -7.67 -8.02 -4.59
CA LYS A 104 -8.22 -6.79 -5.12
C LYS A 104 -9.16 -6.17 -4.10
N ASN A 105 -9.08 -4.85 -3.99
CA ASN A 105 -9.78 -4.01 -3.04
C ASN A 105 -9.21 -4.05 -1.62
N CYS A 106 -9.76 -3.19 -0.75
CA CYS A 106 -9.35 -3.04 0.64
C CYS A 106 -10.56 -2.78 1.55
N ILE A 107 -10.42 -3.16 2.83
CA ILE A 107 -11.40 -2.88 3.88
C ILE A 107 -11.42 -1.42 4.35
N TYR A 108 -10.40 -0.63 4.02
CA TYR A 108 -10.38 0.80 4.34
C TYR A 108 -11.12 1.62 3.28
N ASP A 109 -11.74 2.72 3.69
CA ASP A 109 -12.55 3.58 2.82
C ASP A 109 -11.87 4.93 2.57
N CYS A 110 -10.61 4.87 2.13
CA CYS A 110 -9.85 6.08 1.80
C CYS A 110 -10.49 6.83 0.63
N SER A 111 -10.85 8.08 0.82
CA SER A 111 -11.53 8.91 -0.17
C SER A 111 -10.70 9.09 -1.43
N TYR A 112 -9.38 9.22 -1.31
CA TYR A 112 -8.44 9.40 -2.42
C TYR A 112 -8.08 8.09 -3.14
N CYS A 113 -8.62 6.94 -2.71
CA CYS A 113 -8.19 5.63 -3.19
C CYS A 113 -8.42 5.50 -4.71
N PHE A 114 -7.33 5.35 -5.46
CA PHE A 114 -7.40 5.23 -6.92
C PHE A 114 -8.07 3.93 -7.39
N LEU A 115 -8.16 2.91 -6.52
CA LEU A 115 -8.81 1.62 -6.82
C LEU A 115 -10.30 1.77 -7.11
N GLN A 116 -10.94 2.79 -6.54
CA GLN A 116 -12.36 3.09 -6.82
C GLN A 116 -12.60 3.29 -8.31
N ASP A 117 -11.66 3.93 -9.01
CA ASP A 117 -11.74 4.12 -10.46
C ASP A 117 -11.02 2.99 -11.22
N PHE A 118 -9.85 2.54 -10.74
CA PHE A 118 -9.04 1.54 -11.44
C PHE A 118 -9.73 0.20 -11.61
N LEU A 119 -10.52 -0.20 -10.63
CA LEU A 119 -11.29 -1.44 -10.67
C LEU A 119 -12.67 -1.23 -11.33
N GLY A 120 -12.88 -0.13 -12.05
CA GLY A 120 -14.14 0.16 -12.75
C GLY A 120 -15.31 0.29 -11.77
N ASN A 121 -15.10 0.98 -10.66
CA ASN A 121 -16.06 1.12 -9.58
C ASN A 121 -16.55 -0.23 -9.01
N ASN A 122 -15.73 -1.28 -9.07
CA ASN A 122 -16.03 -2.60 -8.51
C ASN A 122 -15.77 -2.60 -7.00
N PRO A 123 -16.81 -2.83 -6.16
CA PRO A 123 -16.68 -2.84 -4.72
C PRO A 123 -16.24 -4.20 -4.14
N MET A 124 -16.17 -5.25 -4.95
CA MET A 124 -15.89 -6.60 -4.46
C MET A 124 -14.48 -6.70 -3.88
N GLN A 125 -14.37 -7.16 -2.63
CA GLN A 125 -13.10 -7.59 -2.04
C GLN A 125 -12.83 -9.04 -2.48
N VAL A 126 -11.67 -9.24 -3.12
CA VAL A 126 -11.30 -10.55 -3.66
C VAL A 126 -9.93 -10.94 -3.13
N ALA A 127 -9.82 -12.12 -2.54
CA ALA A 127 -8.57 -12.78 -2.21
C ALA A 127 -8.34 -13.93 -3.20
N TYR A 128 -7.16 -13.94 -3.84
CA TYR A 128 -6.76 -15.04 -4.70
C TYR A 128 -6.10 -16.15 -3.89
N VAL A 129 -6.54 -17.40 -4.11
CA VAL A 129 -6.14 -18.53 -3.27
C VAL A 129 -5.04 -19.41 -3.85
N ASN A 130 -4.71 -19.23 -5.13
CA ASN A 130 -3.66 -19.97 -5.83
C ASN A 130 -2.27 -19.32 -5.65
N VAL A 131 -1.82 -19.20 -4.40
CA VAL A 131 -0.53 -18.58 -4.06
C VAL A 131 0.64 -19.43 -4.55
N GLU A 132 0.47 -20.74 -4.65
CA GLU A 132 1.48 -21.65 -5.20
C GLU A 132 1.79 -21.30 -6.66
N ASP A 133 0.77 -20.99 -7.47
CA ASP A 133 0.95 -20.54 -8.86
C ASP A 133 1.77 -19.23 -8.92
N LEU A 134 1.54 -18.30 -7.98
CA LEU A 134 2.32 -17.06 -7.85
C LEU A 134 3.78 -17.37 -7.54
N LEU A 135 4.05 -18.23 -6.56
CA LEU A 135 5.42 -18.53 -6.13
C LEU A 135 6.22 -19.17 -7.28
N VAL A 136 5.57 -20.03 -8.08
CA VAL A 136 6.17 -20.60 -9.30
C VAL A 136 6.51 -19.48 -10.32
N GLU A 137 5.58 -18.57 -10.62
CA GLU A 137 5.84 -17.45 -11.55
C GLU A 137 7.00 -16.57 -11.07
N LEU A 138 7.08 -16.29 -9.76
CA LEU A 138 8.19 -15.51 -9.19
C LEU A 138 9.53 -16.23 -9.32
N GLU A 139 9.59 -17.51 -8.95
CA GLU A 139 10.81 -18.32 -9.02
C GLU A 139 11.34 -18.42 -10.46
N GLU A 140 10.45 -18.64 -11.44
CA GLU A 140 10.80 -18.66 -12.86
C GLU A 140 11.43 -17.35 -13.31
N VAL A 141 10.83 -16.20 -12.96
CA VAL A 141 11.34 -14.88 -13.34
C VAL A 141 12.68 -14.57 -12.66
N PHE A 142 12.80 -14.84 -11.36
CA PHE A 142 14.03 -14.54 -10.62
C PHE A 142 15.20 -15.40 -11.07
N THR A 143 14.95 -16.69 -11.37
CA THR A 143 15.95 -17.62 -11.93
C THR A 143 16.34 -17.24 -13.36
N GLN A 144 15.40 -16.74 -14.17
CA GLN A 144 15.69 -16.30 -15.54
C GLN A 144 16.62 -15.08 -15.57
N TYR A 145 16.58 -14.23 -14.54
CA TYR A 145 17.34 -12.99 -14.47
C TYR A 145 18.15 -12.88 -13.17
N PRO A 146 19.15 -13.75 -12.95
CA PRO A 146 19.86 -13.85 -11.67
C PRO A 146 20.67 -12.59 -11.34
N ASP A 147 21.14 -11.87 -12.36
CA ASP A 147 21.92 -10.63 -12.21
C ASP A 147 21.05 -9.38 -11.99
N ARG A 148 19.72 -9.52 -11.99
CA ARG A 148 18.78 -8.42 -11.71
C ARG A 148 18.27 -8.52 -10.30
N ASN A 149 18.07 -7.38 -9.66
CA ASN A 149 17.44 -7.31 -8.36
C ASN A 149 15.96 -6.96 -8.48
N PHE A 150 15.11 -7.61 -7.70
CA PHE A 150 13.67 -7.42 -7.75
C PHE A 150 13.16 -6.83 -6.45
N ARG A 151 12.62 -5.61 -6.50
CA ARG A 151 11.82 -5.04 -5.41
C ARG A 151 10.35 -5.26 -5.70
N VAL A 152 9.72 -6.17 -4.95
CA VAL A 152 8.35 -6.65 -5.24
C VAL A 152 7.38 -6.24 -4.16
N GLY A 153 6.25 -5.65 -4.55
CA GLY A 153 5.21 -5.14 -3.67
C GLY A 153 3.90 -5.90 -3.70
N THR A 154 3.20 -5.98 -2.57
CA THR A 154 1.85 -6.57 -2.51
C THR A 154 0.73 -5.52 -2.41
N GLY A 155 1.07 -4.25 -2.16
CA GLY A 155 0.10 -3.21 -1.79
C GLY A 155 -0.45 -2.34 -2.93
N GLU A 156 -0.43 -2.80 -4.19
CA GLU A 156 -0.97 -2.00 -5.30
C GLU A 156 -2.50 -2.08 -5.38
N LEU A 157 -3.04 -3.30 -5.47
CA LEU A 157 -4.47 -3.54 -5.64
C LEU A 157 -5.19 -3.91 -4.34
N THR A 158 -4.45 -3.97 -3.24
CA THR A 158 -4.93 -4.25 -1.90
C THR A 158 -4.02 -3.59 -0.87
N ASP A 159 -4.38 -3.66 0.41
CA ASP A 159 -3.46 -3.35 1.50
C ASP A 159 -2.76 -4.64 1.94
N SER A 160 -1.43 -4.61 2.07
CA SER A 160 -0.63 -5.82 2.31
C SER A 160 -0.97 -6.57 3.60
N LEU A 161 -1.41 -5.86 4.65
CA LEU A 161 -1.59 -6.44 6.00
C LEU A 161 -3.01 -6.32 6.54
N ALA A 162 -3.87 -5.50 5.93
CA ALA A 162 -5.23 -5.27 6.43
C ALA A 162 -6.07 -6.55 6.58
N LEU A 163 -5.84 -7.56 5.72
CA LEU A 163 -6.55 -8.83 5.74
C LEU A 163 -5.67 -10.03 6.10
N ASP A 164 -4.39 -9.81 6.42
CA ASP A 164 -3.42 -10.90 6.55
C ASP A 164 -3.71 -11.82 7.75
N ALA A 165 -4.38 -11.32 8.78
CA ALA A 165 -4.88 -12.15 9.88
C ALA A 165 -5.95 -13.18 9.44
N ILE A 166 -6.66 -12.95 8.35
CA ILE A 166 -7.70 -13.85 7.81
C ILE A 166 -7.19 -14.61 6.60
N VAL A 167 -6.51 -13.91 5.69
CA VAL A 167 -5.92 -14.44 4.46
C VAL A 167 -4.39 -14.31 4.59
N PRO A 168 -3.71 -15.29 5.20
CA PRO A 168 -2.32 -15.19 5.64
C PRO A 168 -1.33 -15.30 4.49
N TYR A 169 -1.35 -14.34 3.56
CA TYR A 169 -0.40 -14.27 2.45
C TYR A 169 1.05 -14.22 2.94
N THR A 170 1.31 -13.54 4.06
CA THR A 170 2.66 -13.46 4.63
C THR A 170 3.22 -14.85 5.00
N ALA A 171 2.38 -15.79 5.43
CA ALA A 171 2.83 -17.16 5.76
C ALA A 171 3.48 -17.88 4.57
N TYR A 172 3.12 -17.51 3.34
CA TYR A 172 3.68 -18.06 2.11
C TYR A 172 4.81 -17.20 1.55
N LEU A 173 4.64 -15.88 1.58
CA LEU A 173 5.57 -14.94 0.93
C LEU A 173 6.85 -14.75 1.75
N LEU A 174 6.78 -14.63 3.08
CA LEU A 174 7.98 -14.36 3.87
C LEU A 174 9.03 -15.49 3.74
N PRO A 175 8.67 -16.78 3.89
CA PRO A 175 9.64 -17.86 3.71
C PRO A 175 10.21 -17.91 2.28
N PHE A 176 9.37 -17.67 1.27
CA PHE A 176 9.81 -17.66 -0.12
C PHE A 176 10.84 -16.56 -0.38
N PHE A 177 10.55 -15.31 -0.03
CA PHE A 177 11.45 -14.18 -0.29
C PHE A 177 12.75 -14.25 0.53
N ASN A 178 12.75 -14.85 1.71
CA ASN A 178 13.98 -15.08 2.48
C ASN A 178 14.93 -16.10 1.83
N GLN A 179 14.46 -16.91 0.89
CA GLN A 179 15.31 -17.82 0.12
C GLN A 179 15.91 -17.18 -1.13
N GLN A 180 15.44 -15.98 -1.51
CA GLN A 180 15.86 -15.31 -2.74
C GLN A 180 17.09 -14.44 -2.49
N SER A 181 18.12 -14.58 -3.33
CA SER A 181 19.33 -13.74 -3.24
C SER A 181 19.21 -12.42 -4.00
N ASN A 182 18.31 -12.37 -4.98
CA ASN A 182 18.14 -11.24 -5.89
C ASN A 182 16.73 -10.62 -5.82
N ALA A 183 15.95 -10.91 -4.77
CA ALA A 183 14.62 -10.34 -4.60
C ALA A 183 14.33 -9.95 -3.15
N VAL A 184 13.62 -8.84 -2.98
CA VAL A 184 13.16 -8.32 -1.70
C VAL A 184 11.65 -8.07 -1.74
N LEU A 185 10.96 -8.48 -0.68
CA LEU A 185 9.53 -8.21 -0.52
C LEU A 185 9.32 -6.88 0.19
N GLU A 186 8.45 -6.05 -0.36
CA GLU A 186 7.91 -4.88 0.32
C GLU A 186 6.41 -5.04 0.60
N LEU A 187 6.06 -5.06 1.88
CA LEU A 187 4.67 -5.04 2.34
C LEU A 187 4.27 -3.57 2.60
N LYS A 188 3.39 -3.03 1.76
CA LYS A 188 2.89 -1.65 1.87
C LYS A 188 1.52 -1.63 2.52
N THR A 189 1.39 -0.92 3.65
CA THR A 189 0.17 -0.98 4.45
C THR A 189 -0.20 0.35 5.10
N LYS A 190 -1.46 0.49 5.52
CA LYS A 190 -1.96 1.42 6.53
C LYS A 190 -2.35 0.72 7.83
N SER A 191 -2.30 -0.61 7.84
CA SER A 191 -2.76 -1.48 8.92
C SER A 191 -1.80 -1.49 10.12
N ASP A 192 -2.39 -1.79 11.27
CA ASP A 192 -1.71 -2.16 12.52
C ASP A 192 -1.75 -3.68 12.77
N GLN A 193 -2.34 -4.46 11.85
CA GLN A 193 -2.44 -5.92 11.94
C GLN A 193 -1.11 -6.60 11.55
N ILE A 194 -0.17 -6.65 12.49
CA ILE A 194 1.20 -7.16 12.27
C ILE A 194 1.51 -8.49 12.98
N ALA A 195 0.51 -9.15 13.58
CA ALA A 195 0.72 -10.35 14.40
C ALA A 195 1.52 -11.44 13.66
N ASN A 196 1.13 -11.77 12.43
CA ASN A 196 1.84 -12.76 11.60
C ASN A 196 3.32 -12.40 11.36
N LEU A 197 3.65 -11.09 11.27
CA LEU A 197 5.03 -10.63 11.13
C LEU A 197 5.82 -10.81 12.43
N LEU A 198 5.20 -10.53 13.57
CA LEU A 198 5.85 -10.69 14.87
C LEU A 198 6.08 -12.17 15.21
N ASP A 199 5.24 -13.07 14.70
CA ASP A 199 5.36 -14.52 14.88
C ASP A 199 6.38 -15.16 13.92
N HIS A 200 6.63 -14.56 12.76
CA HIS A 200 7.62 -15.05 11.81
C HIS A 200 9.05 -14.93 12.35
N SER A 201 9.91 -15.90 12.02
CA SER A 201 11.24 -16.02 12.63
C SER A 201 12.34 -15.23 11.91
N ASP A 202 12.18 -14.97 10.61
CA ASP A 202 13.25 -14.42 9.77
C ASP A 202 12.78 -13.17 9.00
N PRO A 203 13.22 -11.96 9.37
CA PRO A 203 12.81 -10.72 8.70
C PRO A 203 13.74 -10.28 7.56
N THR A 204 14.76 -11.08 7.19
CA THR A 204 15.95 -10.61 6.44
C THR A 204 15.64 -9.95 5.10
N ASN A 205 14.85 -10.60 4.23
CA ASN A 205 14.55 -10.08 2.89
C ASN A 205 13.22 -9.34 2.80
N ILE A 206 12.78 -8.77 3.93
CA ILE A 206 11.44 -8.21 4.07
C ILE A 206 11.54 -6.75 4.52
N ILE A 207 10.84 -5.89 3.77
CA ILE A 207 10.67 -4.50 4.10
C ILE A 207 9.19 -4.25 4.37
N VAL A 208 8.88 -3.71 5.53
CA VAL A 208 7.51 -3.34 5.87
C VAL A 208 7.42 -1.82 5.81
N SER A 209 6.46 -1.30 5.07
CA SER A 209 6.33 0.12 4.89
C SER A 209 4.93 0.65 5.11
N TRP A 210 4.86 1.77 5.83
CA TRP A 210 3.59 2.38 6.20
C TRP A 210 3.30 3.62 5.36
N SER A 211 2.07 3.72 4.88
CA SER A 211 1.55 4.99 4.36
C SER A 211 1.25 5.92 5.52
N LEU A 212 1.87 7.10 5.54
CA LEU A 212 1.67 8.10 6.58
C LEU A 212 1.03 9.37 6.03
N ASN A 213 0.20 9.99 6.87
CA ASN A 213 -0.38 11.31 6.64
C ASN A 213 -0.55 12.01 7.99
N PRO A 214 -0.69 13.36 8.01
CA PRO A 214 -1.06 14.06 9.23
C PRO A 214 -2.36 13.49 9.80
N GLN A 215 -2.50 13.42 11.12
CA GLN A 215 -3.68 12.80 11.75
C GLN A 215 -4.99 13.43 11.26
N THR A 216 -5.01 14.74 11.03
CA THR A 216 -6.17 15.46 10.47
C THR A 216 -6.58 14.98 9.07
N VAL A 217 -5.61 14.58 8.24
CA VAL A 217 -5.88 13.98 6.92
C VAL A 217 -6.39 12.55 7.08
N ILE A 218 -5.82 11.78 8.02
CA ILE A 218 -6.28 10.42 8.31
C ILE A 218 -7.75 10.45 8.76
N ASP A 219 -8.10 11.29 9.73
CA ASP A 219 -9.45 11.40 10.27
C ASP A 219 -10.49 11.79 9.19
N GLN A 220 -10.09 12.66 8.26
CA GLN A 220 -10.97 13.18 7.21
C GLN A 220 -11.09 12.22 6.02
N GLU A 221 -9.96 11.68 5.55
CA GLU A 221 -9.85 11.06 4.23
C GLU A 221 -9.55 9.56 4.28
N GLU A 222 -9.18 8.97 5.43
CA GLU A 222 -8.74 7.57 5.56
C GLU A 222 -9.66 6.74 6.46
N LYS A 223 -10.97 6.86 6.24
CA LYS A 223 -12.00 6.20 7.07
C LYS A 223 -11.76 4.70 7.23
N GLY A 224 -11.79 4.25 8.49
CA GLY A 224 -11.58 2.85 8.86
C GLY A 224 -10.12 2.40 8.92
N ALA A 225 -9.16 3.22 8.46
CA ALA A 225 -7.74 2.93 8.64
C ALA A 225 -7.26 3.32 10.04
N PRO A 226 -6.23 2.64 10.59
CA PRO A 226 -5.60 3.01 11.86
C PRO A 226 -5.07 4.44 11.88
N SER A 227 -5.00 5.02 13.08
CA SER A 227 -4.41 6.34 13.32
C SER A 227 -2.90 6.38 13.01
N LEU A 228 -2.33 7.58 12.93
CA LEU A 228 -0.89 7.78 12.79
C LEU A 228 -0.11 7.08 13.91
N ALA A 229 -0.58 7.22 15.16
CA ALA A 229 0.07 6.62 16.32
C ALA A 229 0.12 5.09 16.19
N GLN A 230 -1.00 4.44 15.88
CA GLN A 230 -1.07 2.98 15.69
C GLN A 230 -0.11 2.51 14.59
N ARG A 231 -0.05 3.21 13.44
CA ARG A 231 0.87 2.87 12.35
C ARG A 231 2.33 2.95 12.79
N LEU A 232 2.70 3.98 13.54
CA LEU A 232 4.08 4.17 14.03
C LEU A 232 4.43 3.16 15.13
N GLU A 233 3.49 2.80 15.99
CA GLU A 233 3.66 1.74 16.98
C GLU A 233 3.90 0.39 16.32
N SER A 234 3.10 0.02 15.31
CA SER A 234 3.31 -1.19 14.52
C SER A 234 4.64 -1.16 13.75
N ALA A 235 5.01 -0.02 13.16
CA ALA A 235 6.29 0.15 12.50
C ALA A 235 7.46 -0.05 13.47
N LYS A 236 7.36 0.50 14.68
CA LYS A 236 8.34 0.32 15.74
C LYS A 236 8.45 -1.14 16.18
N ALA A 237 7.32 -1.84 16.35
CA ALA A 237 7.32 -3.25 16.72
C ALA A 237 7.99 -4.13 15.65
N CYS A 238 7.71 -3.87 14.36
CA CYS A 238 8.40 -4.55 13.27
C CYS A 238 9.90 -4.22 13.23
N LEU A 239 10.28 -2.96 13.47
CA LEU A 239 11.68 -2.55 13.55
C LEU A 239 12.42 -3.29 14.67
N ASP A 240 11.81 -3.37 15.85
CA ASP A 240 12.37 -4.03 17.03
C ASP A 240 12.50 -5.55 16.82
N LYS A 241 11.63 -6.15 15.98
CA LYS A 241 11.70 -7.54 15.53
C LYS A 241 12.80 -7.78 14.48
N GLY A 242 13.33 -6.73 13.86
CA GLY A 242 14.43 -6.78 12.89
C GLY A 242 14.02 -6.58 11.43
N TYR A 243 12.77 -6.22 11.16
CA TYR A 243 12.35 -5.84 9.82
C TYR A 243 12.97 -4.50 9.39
N ARG A 244 13.27 -4.39 8.10
CA ARG A 244 13.57 -3.10 7.47
C ARG A 244 12.28 -2.30 7.33
N ILE A 245 12.34 -0.99 7.58
CA ILE A 245 11.16 -0.12 7.62
C ILE A 245 11.26 0.99 6.60
N GLY A 246 10.19 1.20 5.82
CA GLY A 246 10.03 2.34 4.93
C GLY A 246 8.76 3.14 5.24
N PHE A 247 8.70 4.38 4.76
CA PHE A 247 7.47 5.18 4.85
C PHE A 247 7.08 5.77 3.50
N HIS A 248 5.77 5.92 3.28
CA HIS A 248 5.21 6.51 2.07
C HIS A 248 4.29 7.66 2.44
N PHE A 249 4.66 8.86 2.00
CA PHE A 249 3.81 10.04 2.07
C PHE A 249 3.12 10.10 0.71
N ASP A 250 2.18 9.17 0.50
CA ASP A 250 1.47 9.01 -0.77
C ASP A 250 -0.01 8.68 -0.50
N PRO A 251 -0.93 9.64 -0.67
CA PRO A 251 -0.71 10.97 -1.24
C PRO A 251 -0.35 12.05 -0.21
N ILE A 252 0.56 12.97 -0.59
CA ILE A 252 0.65 14.31 0.00
C ILE A 252 -0.57 15.12 -0.47
N ILE A 253 -1.32 15.67 0.49
CA ILE A 253 -2.57 16.42 0.27
C ILE A 253 -2.41 17.85 0.80
N LEU A 254 -2.62 18.82 -0.08
CA LEU A 254 -2.45 20.26 0.23
C LEU A 254 -3.72 20.85 0.84
N ILE A 255 -4.10 20.37 2.03
CA ILE A 255 -5.18 20.99 2.83
C ILE A 255 -4.76 22.38 3.36
N PRO A 256 -5.70 23.25 3.77
CA PRO A 256 -5.34 24.48 4.50
C PRO A 256 -4.45 24.17 5.71
N GLY A 257 -3.31 24.85 5.84
CA GLY A 257 -2.34 24.60 6.90
C GLY A 257 -1.50 23.33 6.73
N TRP A 258 -1.41 22.76 5.52
CA TRP A 258 -0.67 21.52 5.29
C TRP A 258 0.81 21.58 5.73
N GLU A 259 1.50 22.71 5.58
CA GLU A 259 2.93 22.83 5.93
C GLU A 259 3.18 22.46 7.40
N ASP A 260 2.45 23.10 8.31
CA ASP A 260 2.53 22.83 9.75
C ASP A 260 2.10 21.39 10.06
N ALA A 261 1.04 20.90 9.41
CA ALA A 261 0.54 19.55 9.61
C ALA A 261 1.57 18.48 9.21
N TYR A 262 2.26 18.65 8.08
CA TYR A 262 3.33 17.74 7.65
C TYR A 262 4.61 17.93 8.46
N GLN A 263 4.91 19.14 8.95
CA GLN A 263 6.02 19.35 9.88
C GLN A 263 5.79 18.59 11.19
N GLN A 264 4.59 18.67 11.75
CA GLN A 264 4.20 17.92 12.94
C GLN A 264 4.27 16.41 12.71
N LEU A 265 3.79 15.92 11.56
CA LEU A 265 3.94 14.51 11.18
C LEU A 265 5.41 14.07 11.19
N VAL A 266 6.32 14.86 10.58
CA VAL A 266 7.76 14.53 10.56
C VAL A 266 8.36 14.55 11.97
N ASN A 267 7.95 15.50 12.82
CA ASN A 267 8.38 15.54 14.21
C ASN A 267 7.98 14.27 14.95
N ILE A 268 6.69 13.91 14.90
CA ILE A 268 6.15 12.69 15.52
C ILE A 268 6.88 11.46 15.00
N LEU A 269 7.04 11.32 13.68
CA LEU A 269 7.77 10.20 13.06
C LEU A 269 9.18 10.05 13.66
N CYS A 270 9.97 11.12 13.69
CA CYS A 270 11.34 11.07 14.20
C CYS A 270 11.42 10.87 15.72
N ASP A 271 10.39 11.26 16.46
CA ASP A 271 10.31 11.05 17.91
C ASP A 271 9.87 9.62 18.25
N SER A 272 9.08 8.97 17.38
CA SER A 272 8.58 7.60 17.58
C SER A 272 9.58 6.50 17.23
N LEU A 273 10.48 6.74 16.27
CA LEU A 273 11.44 5.73 15.81
C LEU A 273 12.77 6.32 15.34
N PRO A 274 13.89 5.59 15.50
CA PRO A 274 15.21 6.08 15.13
C PRO A 274 15.32 6.20 13.61
N ILE A 275 15.19 7.43 13.10
CA ILE A 275 15.15 7.73 11.66
C ILE A 275 16.37 7.20 10.88
N ALA A 276 17.51 7.03 11.54
CA ALA A 276 18.72 6.43 10.96
C ALA A 276 18.58 4.94 10.59
N LYS A 277 17.55 4.25 11.12
CA LYS A 277 17.22 2.86 10.76
C LYS A 277 16.12 2.75 9.70
N VAL A 278 15.61 3.88 9.21
CA VAL A 278 14.59 3.90 8.16
C VAL A 278 15.27 3.75 6.81
N GLU A 279 14.80 2.78 6.04
CA GLU A 279 15.37 2.40 4.75
C GLU A 279 15.16 3.51 3.71
N TRP A 280 13.92 4.03 3.61
CA TRP A 280 13.58 5.18 2.78
C TRP A 280 12.30 5.87 3.27
N VAL A 281 12.12 7.10 2.78
CA VAL A 281 10.83 7.79 2.72
C VAL A 281 10.49 8.09 1.26
N SER A 282 9.30 7.71 0.82
CA SER A 282 8.78 8.11 -0.49
C SER A 282 7.84 9.29 -0.36
N LEU A 283 7.89 10.20 -1.33
CA LEU A 283 6.99 11.34 -1.45
C LEU A 283 6.21 11.25 -2.76
N GLY A 284 4.89 11.22 -2.69
CA GLY A 284 4.01 11.25 -3.86
C GLY A 284 2.81 12.13 -3.60
N SER A 285 2.55 13.13 -4.45
CA SER A 285 1.37 13.99 -4.27
C SER A 285 0.09 13.36 -4.79
N PHE A 286 -1.04 13.85 -4.28
CA PHE A 286 -2.36 13.43 -4.73
C PHE A 286 -2.49 13.54 -6.25
N ARG A 287 -2.91 12.42 -6.86
CA ARG A 287 -3.07 12.27 -8.30
C ARG A 287 -4.23 11.33 -8.60
N TYR A 288 -4.98 11.64 -9.65
CA TYR A 288 -6.19 10.88 -9.97
C TYR A 288 -6.49 10.88 -11.48
N ARG A 289 -7.16 9.83 -11.98
CA ARG A 289 -7.73 9.84 -13.34
C ARG A 289 -9.02 10.65 -13.35
N PRO A 290 -9.39 11.31 -14.47
CA PRO A 290 -10.52 12.24 -14.51
C PRO A 290 -11.84 11.70 -13.92
N SER A 291 -12.16 10.44 -14.21
CA SER A 291 -13.36 9.74 -13.71
C SER A 291 -13.40 9.56 -12.19
N LEU A 292 -12.26 9.50 -11.51
CA LEU A 292 -12.21 9.33 -10.06
C LEU A 292 -12.84 10.54 -9.32
N LYS A 293 -12.75 11.75 -9.89
CA LYS A 293 -13.25 12.96 -9.22
C LYS A 293 -14.74 12.91 -8.92
N SER A 294 -15.56 12.43 -9.86
CA SER A 294 -17.01 12.30 -9.65
C SER A 294 -17.32 11.19 -8.64
N ILE A 295 -16.61 10.06 -8.70
CA ILE A 295 -16.75 8.96 -7.74
C ILE A 295 -16.48 9.46 -6.31
N ILE A 296 -15.36 10.17 -6.10
CA ILE A 296 -14.97 10.71 -4.80
C ILE A 296 -16.04 11.69 -4.29
N LYS A 297 -16.49 12.65 -5.12
CA LYS A 297 -17.50 13.65 -4.68
C LYS A 297 -18.82 13.01 -4.29
N ASN A 298 -19.24 11.95 -4.99
CA ASN A 298 -20.48 11.26 -4.70
C ASN A 298 -20.40 10.46 -3.40
N ARG A 299 -19.27 9.79 -3.15
CA ARG A 299 -19.09 8.93 -1.97
C ARG A 299 -18.64 9.68 -0.72
N HIS A 300 -17.84 10.73 -0.90
CA HIS A 300 -17.19 11.50 0.15
C HIS A 300 -17.48 13.00 -0.05
N PRO A 301 -18.74 13.44 0.14
CA PRO A 301 -19.14 14.83 -0.14
C PRO A 301 -18.41 15.87 0.71
N GLN A 302 -17.83 15.46 1.85
CA GLN A 302 -17.06 16.31 2.76
C GLN A 302 -15.54 16.28 2.49
N THR A 303 -15.09 15.71 1.38
CA THR A 303 -13.65 15.61 1.06
C THR A 303 -13.01 16.97 0.81
N HIS A 304 -11.77 17.15 1.28
CA HIS A 304 -10.94 18.33 1.06
C HIS A 304 -9.91 18.14 -0.08
N LEU A 305 -9.92 16.99 -0.76
CA LEU A 305 -8.97 16.67 -1.83
C LEU A 305 -8.97 17.66 -3.00
N PHE A 306 -10.09 18.36 -3.23
CA PHE A 306 -10.28 19.25 -4.39
C PHE A 306 -10.30 20.74 -4.02
N THR A 307 -9.75 21.12 -2.87
CA THR A 307 -9.62 22.54 -2.45
C THR A 307 -8.58 23.31 -3.26
N SER A 308 -7.58 22.63 -3.83
CA SER A 308 -6.61 23.22 -4.75
C SER A 308 -6.87 22.86 -6.21
N GLU A 309 -6.30 23.64 -7.12
CA GLU A 309 -6.37 23.39 -8.56
C GLU A 309 -5.51 22.19 -8.98
N HIS A 310 -6.04 21.42 -9.93
CA HIS A 310 -5.38 20.26 -10.51
C HIS A 310 -5.42 20.32 -12.04
N LEU A 311 -4.31 19.95 -12.69
CA LEU A 311 -4.18 19.91 -14.15
C LEU A 311 -3.84 18.50 -14.65
N PRO A 312 -4.32 18.13 -15.85
CA PRO A 312 -3.94 16.88 -16.49
C PRO A 312 -2.44 16.87 -16.81
N SER A 313 -1.80 15.73 -16.56
CA SER A 313 -0.41 15.45 -16.91
C SER A 313 -0.34 14.52 -18.13
N LYS A 314 0.87 14.34 -18.69
CA LYS A 314 1.11 13.49 -19.89
C LYS A 314 0.67 12.03 -19.73
N ASP A 315 0.64 11.51 -18.51
CA ASP A 315 0.19 10.14 -18.20
C ASP A 315 -1.32 10.02 -17.97
N GLY A 316 -2.09 11.05 -18.32
CA GLY A 316 -3.55 11.10 -18.19
C GLY A 316 -4.07 11.31 -16.77
N LYS A 317 -3.20 11.51 -15.78
CA LYS A 317 -3.60 11.77 -14.38
C LYS A 317 -3.58 13.28 -14.09
N PHE A 318 -4.56 13.73 -13.34
CA PHE A 318 -4.63 15.06 -12.76
C PHE A 318 -3.72 15.15 -11.54
N ARG A 319 -3.02 16.27 -11.40
CA ARG A 319 -2.09 16.56 -10.29
C ARG A 319 -2.16 18.04 -9.92
N TYR A 320 -1.71 18.40 -8.72
CA TYR A 320 -1.50 19.82 -8.38
C TYR A 320 -0.59 20.52 -9.40
N LEU A 321 -0.72 21.84 -9.49
CA LEU A 321 0.17 22.69 -10.31
C LEU A 321 1.64 22.41 -9.97
N ARG A 322 2.50 22.40 -11.00
CA ARG A 322 3.94 22.08 -10.84
C ARG A 322 4.64 22.91 -9.74
N PRO A 323 4.43 24.24 -9.62
CA PRO A 323 5.02 25.02 -8.55
C PRO A 323 4.59 24.57 -7.15
N LEU A 324 3.31 24.20 -6.98
CA LEU A 324 2.79 23.70 -5.70
C LEU A 324 3.40 22.35 -5.33
N ARG A 325 3.56 21.44 -6.30
CA ARG A 325 4.24 20.16 -6.07
C ARG A 325 5.71 20.33 -5.72
N ASN A 326 6.43 21.18 -6.46
CA ASN A 326 7.81 21.52 -6.14
C ASN A 326 7.95 22.08 -4.72
N HIS A 327 7.07 23.00 -4.34
CA HIS A 327 7.04 23.56 -3.00
C HIS A 327 6.79 22.49 -1.94
N ALA A 328 5.73 21.69 -2.12
CA ALA A 328 5.38 20.61 -1.19
C ALA A 328 6.51 19.60 -0.97
N TYR A 329 7.10 19.08 -2.05
CA TYR A 329 8.19 18.13 -1.96
C TYR A 329 9.45 18.76 -1.36
N LYS A 330 9.82 20.00 -1.71
CA LYS A 330 10.98 20.69 -1.11
C LYS A 330 10.81 20.88 0.39
N THR A 331 9.63 21.34 0.81
CA THR A 331 9.31 21.61 2.20
C THR A 331 9.37 20.35 3.04
N ILE A 332 8.66 19.29 2.65
CA ILE A 332 8.63 18.01 3.39
C ILE A 332 10.02 17.34 3.37
N ARG A 333 10.70 17.34 2.22
CA ARG A 333 12.09 16.85 2.12
C ARG A 333 13.02 17.65 3.05
N GLY A 334 12.85 18.97 3.14
CA GLY A 334 13.60 19.83 4.04
C GLY A 334 13.40 19.47 5.51
N TYR A 335 12.16 19.21 5.93
CA TYR A 335 11.86 18.75 7.29
C TYR A 335 12.50 17.40 7.60
N LEU A 336 12.48 16.46 6.66
CA LEU A 336 13.10 15.15 6.85
C LEU A 336 14.64 15.24 6.88
N LYS A 337 15.24 15.99 5.96
CA LYS A 337 16.69 16.16 5.86
C LYS A 337 17.28 16.97 7.01
N SER A 338 16.50 17.86 7.65
CA SER A 338 16.96 18.56 8.86
C SER A 338 17.07 17.63 10.07
N ARG A 339 16.37 16.48 10.06
CA ARG A 339 16.45 15.45 11.09
C ARG A 339 17.57 14.45 10.79
N LEU A 340 17.74 14.06 9.52
CA LEU A 340 18.84 13.24 9.06
C LEU A 340 19.20 13.56 7.59
N GLU A 341 20.36 14.18 7.40
CA GLU A 341 20.83 14.60 6.07
C GLU A 341 21.02 13.40 5.11
N GLU A 342 21.42 12.24 5.62
CA GLU A 342 21.68 11.04 4.83
C GLU A 342 20.42 10.20 4.53
N LEU A 343 19.24 10.59 4.99
CA LEU A 343 18.01 9.82 4.78
C LEU A 343 17.68 9.66 3.30
N ASN A 344 17.43 8.43 2.84
CA ASN A 344 17.03 8.17 1.46
C ASN A 344 15.60 8.66 1.23
N ILE A 345 15.43 9.61 0.32
CA ILE A 345 14.11 10.19 -0.01
C ILE A 345 13.94 10.17 -1.53
N TYR A 346 12.90 9.51 -2.02
CA TYR A 346 12.57 9.48 -3.45
C TYR A 346 11.19 10.03 -3.74
N ILE A 347 11.00 10.57 -4.95
CA ILE A 347 9.75 11.18 -5.39
C ILE A 347 9.03 10.21 -6.35
N CYS A 348 7.87 9.72 -5.93
CA CYS A 348 7.13 8.66 -6.62
C CYS A 348 6.22 9.22 -7.73
N MET A 349 6.22 8.57 -8.90
CA MET A 349 5.34 8.87 -10.03
C MET A 349 5.38 10.34 -10.47
N GLU A 350 6.59 10.90 -10.48
CA GLU A 350 6.86 12.29 -10.83
C GLU A 350 7.74 12.45 -12.07
N THR A 351 7.65 13.64 -12.67
CA THR A 351 8.42 13.95 -13.89
C THR A 351 9.87 14.31 -13.56
N GLN A 352 10.74 14.20 -14.55
CA GLN A 352 12.15 14.58 -14.41
C GLN A 352 12.31 16.05 -13.95
N GLU A 353 11.46 16.96 -14.44
CA GLU A 353 11.55 18.38 -14.08
C GLU A 353 11.17 18.64 -12.61
N ILE A 354 10.29 17.83 -12.03
CA ILE A 354 10.01 17.88 -10.59
C ILE A 354 11.21 17.36 -9.81
N TRP A 355 11.80 16.23 -10.25
CA TRP A 355 12.99 15.66 -9.63
C TRP A 355 14.15 16.66 -9.59
N GLU A 356 14.50 17.25 -10.73
CA GLU A 356 15.52 18.29 -10.85
C GLU A 356 15.14 19.53 -10.01
N GLY A 357 13.88 19.94 -10.09
CA GLY A 357 13.35 21.07 -9.35
C GLY A 357 13.51 20.94 -7.84
N VAL A 358 13.28 19.74 -7.29
CA VAL A 358 13.29 19.45 -5.84
C VAL A 358 14.67 19.07 -5.32
N THR A 359 15.44 18.28 -6.09
CA THR A 359 16.70 17.68 -5.62
C THR A 359 17.94 18.35 -6.20
N GLY A 360 17.80 19.19 -7.23
CA GLY A 360 18.91 19.76 -7.99
C GLY A 360 19.65 18.75 -8.87
N LYS A 361 19.17 17.50 -8.93
CA LYS A 361 19.82 16.37 -9.61
C LYS A 361 18.81 15.63 -10.48
N THR A 362 19.32 14.92 -11.49
CA THR A 362 18.53 13.90 -12.18
C THR A 362 18.48 12.63 -11.31
N PRO A 363 17.41 11.84 -11.37
CA PRO A 363 17.24 10.65 -10.51
C PRO A 363 18.40 9.64 -10.57
N ARG A 364 19.05 9.50 -11.73
CA ARG A 364 20.20 8.60 -11.99
C ARG A 364 21.58 9.19 -11.65
N SER A 365 21.61 10.36 -11.02
CA SER A 365 22.87 11.02 -10.61
C SER A 365 23.09 11.01 -9.10
N ASP A 366 22.27 10.26 -8.37
CA ASP A 366 22.39 10.03 -6.95
C ASP A 366 22.77 8.56 -6.73
N GLU A 367 24.05 8.28 -6.47
CA GLU A 367 24.59 6.91 -6.36
C GLU A 367 23.85 6.01 -5.36
N LYS A 368 23.23 6.59 -4.32
CA LYS A 368 22.43 5.84 -3.34
C LYS A 368 21.04 5.52 -3.88
N LEU A 369 20.41 6.47 -4.59
CA LEU A 369 19.14 6.24 -5.27
C LEU A 369 19.30 5.40 -6.54
N ASP A 370 20.47 5.41 -7.17
CA ASP A 370 20.76 4.61 -8.36
C ASP A 370 20.62 3.11 -8.04
N GLN A 371 21.05 2.68 -6.85
CA GLN A 371 20.76 1.33 -6.33
C GLN A 371 19.27 1.04 -6.11
N PHE A 372 18.38 2.04 -6.11
CA PHE A 372 16.92 1.87 -6.13
C PHE A 372 16.32 1.96 -7.54
N PHE A 373 17.04 2.55 -8.51
CA PHE A 373 16.62 2.82 -9.88
C PHE A 373 17.18 1.82 -10.91
N ASP A 374 18.30 1.15 -10.58
CA ASP A 374 19.00 0.11 -11.34
C ASP A 374 18.87 -1.31 -10.73
N LEU A 375 18.02 -1.51 -9.72
CA LEU A 375 17.35 -2.82 -9.51
C LEU A 375 16.45 -3.03 -10.71
#